data_AF-A0A966SIQ5-F1
#
_entry.id   AF-A0A966SIQ5-F1
#
_cell.length_a   1.000
_cell.length_b   1.000
_cell.length_c   1.000
_cell.angle_alpha   90.00
_cell.angle_beta   90.00
_cell.angle_gamma   90.00
#
_symmetry.space_group_name_H-M   'P 1'
#
loop_
_entity.id
_entity.type
_entity.pdbx_description
1 polymer ?
#
loop_
_entity_poly.entity_id
_entity_poly.type
_entity_poly.pdbx_seq_one_letter_code
_entity_poly.pdbx_strand_id
1 'polypeptide(L)'
;YYNGVLALYGAWLREQSQVRGLGFVDMWSPLNSLTLQERKKDATFTLIKDAVHPDAPGQVVMATAVINDICPKTSVSSLTIAPGKDGKLTATGGNGKVTDFAADGDRITFTFTANALPWVLPPDAAEGYKLTAAGHRYSGEIFSARGLQPGNYELKIDGQSVGTWSEHTLGFKVELQANDKTPQYQQALKVALLNKEKNDTATRPLRNLWGQLKGKRSQLAQAASKQDPGLDAKKADFDKWFTGDFKTGVAKLNAAVDEFDARIYDAAKPLPRKYELVRSK
;
A
#
# COMPACT_ATOMS: atom_id res chain seq x y z
N TYR A 1 -30.92 -10.36 -1.66
CA TYR A 1 -31.30 -10.07 -0.25
C TYR A 1 -30.09 -9.98 0.70
N TYR A 2 -29.13 -10.91 0.67
CA TYR A 2 -27.99 -10.92 1.62
C TYR A 2 -27.19 -9.60 1.70
N ASN A 3 -26.84 -9.01 0.56
CA ASN A 3 -26.06 -7.76 0.54
C ASN A 3 -26.79 -6.56 1.18
N GLY A 4 -28.13 -6.52 1.10
CA GLY A 4 -28.93 -5.50 1.78
C GLY A 4 -28.96 -5.68 3.29
N VAL A 5 -28.91 -6.92 3.79
CA VAL A 5 -28.79 -7.21 5.22
C VAL A 5 -27.42 -6.75 5.75
N LEU A 6 -26.35 -6.96 4.98
CA LEU A 6 -25.02 -6.44 5.35
C LEU A 6 -25.01 -4.91 5.43
N ALA A 7 -25.68 -4.22 4.50
CA ALA A 7 -25.81 -2.77 4.53
C ALA A 7 -26.54 -2.27 5.79
N LEU A 8 -27.66 -2.90 6.14
CA LEU A 8 -28.43 -2.58 7.35
C LEU A 8 -27.61 -2.81 8.62
N TYR A 9 -26.90 -3.94 8.70
CA TYR A 9 -26.05 -4.25 9.85
C TYR A 9 -24.86 -3.27 9.95
N GLY A 10 -24.25 -2.91 8.81
CA GLY A 10 -23.20 -1.88 8.76
C GLY A 10 -23.69 -0.51 9.22
N ALA A 11 -24.90 -0.10 8.81
CA ALA A 11 -25.51 1.15 9.25
C ALA A 11 -25.79 1.16 10.76
N TRP A 12 -26.29 0.04 11.30
CA TRP A 12 -26.47 -0.12 12.75
C TRP A 12 -25.14 -0.04 13.50
N LEU A 13 -24.08 -0.70 13.00
CA LEU A 13 -22.73 -0.61 13.61
C LEU A 13 -22.19 0.83 13.61
N ARG A 14 -22.45 1.61 12.55
CA ARG A 14 -22.08 3.04 12.49
C ARG A 14 -22.80 3.85 13.56
N GLU A 15 -24.09 3.61 13.76
CA GLU A 15 -24.85 4.28 14.82
C GLU A 15 -24.31 3.89 16.21
N GLN A 16 -24.07 2.60 16.44
CA GLN A 16 -23.52 2.12 17.71
C GLN A 16 -22.12 2.67 17.98
N SER A 17 -21.29 2.86 16.96
CA SER A 17 -19.97 3.46 17.14
C SER A 17 -20.09 4.91 17.61
N GLN A 18 -21.00 5.69 17.02
CA GLN A 18 -21.25 7.08 17.40
C GLN A 18 -21.74 7.19 18.84
N VAL A 19 -22.73 6.38 19.22
CA VAL A 19 -23.27 6.35 20.59
C VAL A 19 -22.20 6.00 21.63
N ARG A 20 -21.22 5.17 21.24
CA ARG A 20 -20.16 4.69 22.14
C ARG A 20 -18.84 5.48 22.04
N GLY A 21 -18.78 6.51 21.20
CA GLY A 21 -17.54 7.27 20.97
C GLY A 21 -16.42 6.45 20.30
N LEU A 22 -16.78 5.47 19.48
CA LEU A 22 -15.84 4.61 18.75
C LEU A 22 -15.68 5.08 17.30
N GLY A 23 -14.49 4.86 16.74
CA GLY A 23 -14.24 5.00 15.31
C GLY A 23 -15.00 3.95 14.49
N PHE A 24 -15.34 4.29 13.26
CA PHE A 24 -16.00 3.40 12.31
C PHE A 24 -15.46 3.63 10.91
N VAL A 25 -15.24 2.53 10.17
CA VAL A 25 -14.81 2.55 8.77
C VAL A 25 -15.83 1.79 7.95
N ASP A 26 -16.36 2.43 6.91
CA ASP A 26 -17.23 1.76 5.95
C ASP A 26 -16.43 1.17 4.78
N MET A 27 -16.16 -0.13 4.87
CA MET A 27 -15.54 -0.88 3.76
C MET A 27 -16.57 -1.43 2.77
N TRP A 28 -17.85 -1.44 3.12
CA TRP A 28 -18.91 -2.06 2.32
C TRP A 28 -19.36 -1.14 1.19
N SER A 29 -19.65 0.13 1.48
CA SER A 29 -20.14 1.10 0.48
C SER A 29 -19.19 1.31 -0.71
N PRO A 30 -17.86 1.49 -0.52
CA PRO A 30 -16.97 1.72 -1.65
C PRO A 30 -16.84 0.50 -2.57
N LEU A 31 -16.83 -0.73 -2.03
CA LEU A 31 -16.83 -1.96 -2.83
C LEU A 31 -18.07 -2.04 -3.74
N ASN A 32 -19.24 -1.79 -3.17
CA ASN A 32 -20.51 -1.87 -3.90
C ASN A 32 -20.64 -0.73 -4.93
N SER A 33 -20.29 0.49 -4.54
CA SER A 33 -20.38 1.66 -5.42
C SER A 33 -19.49 1.53 -6.63
N LEU A 34 -18.22 1.13 -6.45
CA LEU A 34 -17.29 0.91 -7.55
C LEU A 34 -17.74 -0.25 -8.45
N THR A 35 -18.20 -1.37 -7.87
CA THR A 35 -18.72 -2.50 -8.64
C THR A 35 -19.92 -2.08 -9.50
N LEU A 36 -20.87 -1.32 -8.95
CA LEU A 36 -22.03 -0.81 -9.70
C LEU A 36 -21.64 0.19 -10.79
N GLN A 37 -20.63 1.03 -10.55
CA GLN A 37 -20.12 1.98 -11.54
C GLN A 37 -19.45 1.26 -12.71
N GLU A 38 -18.56 0.31 -12.45
CA GLU A 38 -17.87 -0.44 -13.50
C GLU A 38 -18.82 -1.37 -14.27
N ARG A 39 -19.88 -1.87 -13.63
CA ARG A 39 -20.93 -2.65 -14.32
C ARG A 39 -21.72 -1.88 -15.37
N LYS A 40 -21.68 -0.55 -15.36
CA LYS A 40 -22.25 0.26 -16.45
C LYS A 40 -21.44 0.13 -17.74
N LYS A 41 -20.16 -0.26 -17.66
CA LYS A 41 -19.25 -0.45 -18.79
C LYS A 41 -19.14 -1.92 -19.17
N ASP A 42 -19.01 -2.79 -18.16
CA ASP A 42 -18.93 -4.24 -18.31
C ASP A 42 -19.83 -4.92 -17.28
N ALA A 43 -20.97 -5.47 -17.74
CA ALA A 43 -21.97 -6.10 -16.88
C ALA A 43 -21.42 -7.30 -16.06
N THR A 44 -20.32 -7.91 -16.49
CA THR A 44 -19.69 -9.06 -15.82
C THR A 44 -18.69 -8.64 -14.73
N PHE A 45 -18.35 -7.36 -14.65
CA PHE A 45 -17.37 -6.85 -13.70
C PHE A 45 -17.73 -7.21 -12.24
N THR A 46 -16.74 -7.70 -11.49
CA THR A 46 -16.86 -7.94 -10.05
C THR A 46 -15.50 -7.90 -9.36
N LEU A 47 -15.47 -7.33 -8.15
CA LEU A 47 -14.33 -7.38 -7.25
C LEU A 47 -14.38 -8.61 -6.30
N ILE A 48 -15.47 -9.38 -6.35
CA ILE A 48 -15.81 -10.47 -5.43
C ILE A 48 -16.42 -11.61 -6.25
N LYS A 49 -15.59 -12.53 -6.75
CA LYS A 49 -16.03 -13.54 -7.74
C LYS A 49 -16.99 -14.59 -7.16
N ASP A 50 -16.75 -15.02 -5.93
CA ASP A 50 -17.61 -15.98 -5.22
C ASP A 50 -18.75 -15.30 -4.43
N ALA A 51 -18.93 -13.99 -4.63
CA ALA A 51 -19.87 -13.13 -3.90
C ALA A 51 -19.66 -13.04 -2.37
N VAL A 52 -18.53 -13.51 -1.84
CA VAL A 52 -18.19 -13.48 -0.41
C VAL A 52 -16.81 -12.88 -0.15
N HIS A 53 -15.77 -13.33 -0.84
CA HIS A 53 -14.38 -12.97 -0.61
C HIS A 53 -13.87 -12.01 -1.69
N PRO A 54 -13.51 -10.76 -1.33
CA PRO A 54 -12.91 -9.83 -2.29
C PRO A 54 -11.55 -10.34 -2.77
N ASP A 55 -11.34 -10.30 -4.09
CA ASP A 55 -10.05 -10.52 -4.74
C ASP A 55 -9.08 -9.38 -4.38
N ALA A 56 -7.81 -9.50 -4.78
CA ALA A 56 -6.79 -8.49 -4.48
C ALA A 56 -7.21 -7.04 -4.81
N PRO A 57 -7.83 -6.73 -5.97
CA PRO A 57 -8.37 -5.40 -6.24
C PRO A 57 -9.42 -4.94 -5.23
N GLY A 58 -10.33 -5.82 -4.81
CA GLY A 58 -11.35 -5.54 -3.80
C GLY A 58 -10.74 -5.29 -2.41
N GLN A 59 -9.71 -6.04 -2.04
CA GLN A 59 -8.96 -5.80 -0.80
C GLN A 59 -8.31 -4.41 -0.78
N VAL A 60 -7.85 -3.89 -1.92
CA VAL A 60 -7.32 -2.51 -2.02
C VAL A 60 -8.42 -1.47 -1.80
N VAL A 61 -9.63 -1.70 -2.32
CA VAL A 61 -10.77 -0.81 -2.05
C VAL A 61 -11.04 -0.72 -0.56
N MET A 62 -11.04 -1.86 0.14
CA MET A 62 -11.21 -1.92 1.59
C MET A 62 -10.07 -1.21 2.32
N ALA A 63 -8.81 -1.48 1.96
CA ALA A 63 -7.65 -0.82 2.56
C ALA A 63 -7.66 0.69 2.35
N THR A 64 -8.07 1.16 1.16
CA THR A 64 -8.22 2.59 0.86
C THR A 64 -9.29 3.22 1.74
N ALA A 65 -10.42 2.55 2.00
CA ALA A 65 -11.46 3.03 2.89
C ALA A 65 -10.93 3.21 4.33
N VAL A 66 -10.17 2.23 4.82
CA VAL A 66 -9.50 2.32 6.12
C VAL A 66 -8.55 3.51 6.16
N ILE A 67 -7.62 3.62 5.21
CA ILE A 67 -6.64 4.72 5.14
C ILE A 67 -7.35 6.08 5.07
N ASN A 68 -8.44 6.19 4.32
CA ASN A 68 -9.20 7.44 4.19
C ASN A 68 -9.72 7.97 5.53
N ASP A 69 -10.13 7.07 6.41
CA ASP A 69 -10.85 7.42 7.64
C ASP A 69 -9.90 7.50 8.84
N ILE A 70 -8.77 6.78 8.83
CA ILE A 70 -7.84 6.73 9.96
C ILE A 70 -6.54 7.52 9.75
N CYS A 71 -6.16 7.78 8.50
CA CYS A 71 -4.90 8.49 8.20
C CYS A 71 -5.17 9.94 7.77
N PRO A 72 -4.38 10.92 8.26
CA PRO A 72 -4.45 12.27 7.74
C PRO A 72 -4.06 12.29 6.26
N LYS A 73 -4.74 13.12 5.48
CA LYS A 73 -4.44 13.28 4.06
C LYS A 73 -3.21 14.16 3.90
N THR A 74 -2.07 13.54 3.63
CA THR A 74 -0.81 14.22 3.33
C THR A 74 -0.21 13.69 2.03
N SER A 75 0.53 14.53 1.31
CA SER A 75 1.34 14.08 0.17
C SER A 75 2.60 13.37 0.68
N VAL A 76 3.11 12.41 -0.09
CA VAL A 76 4.37 11.73 0.21
C VAL A 76 5.53 12.72 0.14
N SER A 77 5.59 13.49 -0.95
CA SER A 77 6.61 14.52 -1.15
C SER A 77 6.13 15.60 -2.11
N SER A 78 6.72 16.78 -2.00
CA SER A 78 6.61 17.81 -3.02
C SER A 78 7.96 18.44 -3.29
N LEU A 79 8.27 18.69 -4.55
CA LEU A 79 9.50 19.36 -4.96
C LEU A 79 9.16 20.50 -5.91
N THR A 80 9.68 21.67 -5.60
CA THR A 80 9.43 22.89 -6.38
C THR A 80 10.73 23.57 -6.70
N ILE A 81 11.02 23.73 -7.99
CA ILE A 81 12.02 24.67 -8.49
C ILE A 81 11.31 25.98 -8.83
N ALA A 82 11.77 27.10 -8.30
CA ALA A 82 11.24 28.42 -8.63
C ALA A 82 12.28 29.53 -8.40
N PRO A 83 12.13 30.69 -9.05
CA PRO A 83 12.95 31.86 -8.74
C PRO A 83 12.76 32.30 -7.28
N GLY A 84 13.88 32.53 -6.60
CA GLY A 84 13.92 33.17 -5.29
C GLY A 84 13.72 34.68 -5.39
N LYS A 85 13.84 35.37 -4.25
CA LYS A 85 13.71 36.84 -4.18
C LYS A 85 14.76 37.59 -5.01
N ASP A 86 15.93 36.97 -5.20
CA ASP A 86 17.04 37.48 -6.01
C ASP A 86 16.93 37.10 -7.50
N GLY A 87 15.83 36.47 -7.91
CA GLY A 87 15.57 36.02 -9.28
C GLY A 87 16.31 34.75 -9.68
N LYS A 88 17.17 34.19 -8.82
CA LYS A 88 17.88 32.94 -9.11
C LYS A 88 17.00 31.75 -8.81
N LEU A 89 17.09 30.70 -9.62
CA LEU A 89 16.36 29.46 -9.35
C LEU A 89 16.84 28.85 -8.03
N THR A 90 15.88 28.35 -7.26
CA THR A 90 16.10 27.60 -6.03
C THR A 90 15.21 26.36 -6.04
N ALA A 91 15.60 25.31 -5.33
CA ALA A 91 14.78 24.13 -5.11
C ALA A 91 14.35 24.04 -3.65
N THR A 92 13.08 23.73 -3.44
CA THR A 92 12.48 23.52 -2.12
C THR A 92 11.76 22.17 -2.10
N GLY A 93 11.82 21.48 -0.96
CA GLY A 93 11.19 20.19 -0.76
C GLY A 93 10.22 20.21 0.42
N GLY A 94 8.98 19.75 0.20
CA GLY A 94 8.05 19.38 1.25
C GLY A 94 8.17 17.89 1.57
N ASN A 95 8.11 17.53 2.84
CA ASN A 95 8.29 16.15 3.34
C ASN A 95 9.59 15.50 2.83
N GLY A 96 10.66 16.28 2.81
CA GLY A 96 12.00 15.83 2.45
C GLY A 96 13.00 16.97 2.53
N LYS A 97 14.26 16.67 2.17
CA LYS A 97 15.36 17.61 2.19
C LYS A 97 16.02 17.70 0.82
N VAL A 98 16.20 18.93 0.33
CA VAL A 98 16.98 19.22 -0.87
C VAL A 98 18.40 19.62 -0.47
N THR A 99 19.40 19.10 -1.17
CA THR A 99 20.82 19.50 -1.06
C THR A 99 21.45 19.62 -2.44
N ASP A 100 22.66 20.18 -2.49
CA ASP A 100 23.52 20.18 -3.68
C ASP A 100 22.86 20.77 -4.94
N PHE A 101 22.03 21.79 -4.74
CA PHE A 101 21.34 22.46 -5.84
C PHE A 101 22.31 23.28 -6.69
N ALA A 102 22.26 23.06 -8.00
CA ALA A 102 22.97 23.84 -9.00
C ALA A 102 22.08 24.02 -10.24
N ALA A 103 22.14 25.21 -10.83
CA ALA A 103 21.49 25.53 -12.10
C ALA A 103 22.54 26.16 -13.02
N ASP A 104 22.81 25.52 -14.15
CA ASP A 104 23.79 25.95 -15.14
C ASP A 104 23.20 25.82 -16.56
N GLY A 105 22.93 26.96 -17.18
CA GLY A 105 22.33 27.04 -18.51
C GLY A 105 21.04 26.20 -18.64
N ASP A 106 21.10 25.18 -19.49
CA ASP A 106 19.99 24.29 -19.81
C ASP A 106 19.85 23.10 -18.83
N ARG A 107 20.64 23.05 -17.74
CA ARG A 107 20.70 21.92 -16.81
C ARG A 107 20.52 22.39 -15.36
N ILE A 108 19.63 21.72 -14.63
CA ILE A 108 19.44 21.89 -13.19
C ILE A 108 19.67 20.54 -12.51
N THR A 109 20.44 20.52 -11.43
CA THR A 109 20.73 19.31 -10.66
C THR A 109 20.58 19.57 -9.17
N PHE A 110 20.10 18.57 -8.43
CA PHE A 110 20.05 18.60 -6.98
C PHE A 110 19.87 17.18 -6.42
N THR A 111 20.16 17.01 -5.14
CA THR A 111 19.83 15.79 -4.41
C THR A 111 18.55 16.02 -3.61
N PHE A 112 17.64 15.05 -3.62
CA PHE A 112 16.45 15.06 -2.78
C PHE A 112 16.31 13.76 -2.00
N THR A 113 16.17 13.88 -0.68
CA THR A 113 15.87 12.77 0.22
C THR A 113 14.46 12.97 0.76
N ALA A 114 13.51 12.16 0.29
CA ALA A 114 12.13 12.17 0.79
C ALA A 114 12.04 11.56 2.20
N ASN A 115 11.00 11.91 2.96
CA ASN A 115 10.72 11.31 4.27
C ASN A 115 10.00 9.95 4.17
N ALA A 116 9.38 9.68 3.02
CA ALA A 116 8.63 8.45 2.76
C ALA A 116 8.75 8.04 1.29
N LEU A 117 8.46 6.76 1.01
CA LEU A 117 8.32 6.22 -0.35
C LEU A 117 6.86 6.32 -0.83
N PRO A 118 6.60 6.34 -2.15
CA PRO A 118 5.25 6.23 -2.66
C PRO A 118 4.61 4.88 -2.26
N TRP A 119 3.30 4.87 -2.06
CA TRP A 119 2.52 3.66 -1.83
C TRP A 119 2.34 2.90 -3.14
N VAL A 120 3.18 1.90 -3.36
CA VAL A 120 3.11 0.99 -4.52
C VAL A 120 2.55 -0.36 -4.09
N LEU A 121 1.79 -1.01 -4.97
CA LEU A 121 1.18 -2.31 -4.74
C LEU A 121 1.67 -3.36 -5.77
N PRO A 122 1.59 -4.66 -5.44
CA PRO A 122 1.89 -5.72 -6.40
C PRO A 122 0.92 -5.71 -7.59
N PRO A 123 1.30 -6.25 -8.76
CA PRO A 123 0.52 -6.15 -9.99
C PRO A 123 -0.92 -6.70 -9.92
N ASP A 124 -1.15 -7.75 -9.13
CA ASP A 124 -2.47 -8.37 -8.92
C ASP A 124 -3.47 -7.44 -8.19
N ALA A 125 -2.97 -6.40 -7.52
CA ALA A 125 -3.75 -5.41 -6.79
C ALA A 125 -3.92 -4.07 -7.53
N ALA A 126 -3.27 -3.91 -8.69
CA ALA A 126 -3.18 -2.64 -9.41
C ALA A 126 -4.54 -2.07 -9.86
N GLU A 127 -5.49 -2.93 -10.21
CA GLU A 127 -6.84 -2.51 -10.63
C GLU A 127 -7.56 -1.78 -9.50
N GLY A 128 -7.54 -2.32 -8.28
CA GLY A 128 -8.16 -1.68 -7.12
C GLY A 128 -7.52 -0.34 -6.79
N TYR A 129 -6.20 -0.24 -6.93
CA TYR A 129 -5.44 1.01 -6.74
C TYR A 129 -5.85 2.10 -7.73
N LYS A 130 -6.09 1.71 -8.99
CA LYS A 130 -6.57 2.62 -10.04
C LYS A 130 -8.01 3.05 -9.78
N LEU A 131 -8.89 2.11 -9.48
CA LEU A 131 -10.32 2.37 -9.24
C LEU A 131 -10.56 3.34 -8.08
N THR A 132 -9.72 3.30 -7.05
CA THR A 132 -9.83 4.22 -5.91
C THR A 132 -9.07 5.54 -6.09
N ALA A 133 -8.34 5.71 -7.20
CA ALA A 133 -7.37 6.77 -7.40
C ALA A 133 -6.36 6.88 -6.23
N ALA A 134 -5.96 5.73 -5.66
CA ALA A 134 -5.16 5.67 -4.44
C ALA A 134 -3.84 6.44 -4.56
N GLY A 135 -3.18 6.35 -5.72
CA GLY A 135 -1.92 7.07 -5.95
C GLY A 135 -2.05 8.57 -5.82
N HIS A 136 -3.07 9.15 -6.45
CA HIS A 136 -3.34 10.58 -6.35
C HIS A 136 -3.74 11.00 -4.93
N ARG A 137 -4.58 10.19 -4.26
CA ARG A 137 -5.18 10.56 -2.97
C ARG A 137 -4.29 10.36 -1.75
N TYR A 138 -3.42 9.34 -1.78
CA TYR A 138 -2.67 8.90 -0.60
C TYR A 138 -1.17 8.75 -0.86
N SER A 139 -0.73 8.90 -2.11
CA SER A 139 0.67 8.67 -2.47
C SER A 139 1.31 9.84 -3.24
N GLY A 140 0.69 11.02 -3.25
CA GLY A 140 1.12 12.11 -4.13
C GLY A 140 2.60 12.48 -3.98
N GLU A 141 3.37 12.31 -5.06
CA GLU A 141 4.75 12.78 -5.21
C GLU A 141 4.77 13.84 -6.31
N ILE A 142 4.80 15.10 -5.89
CA ILE A 142 4.60 16.23 -6.80
C ILE A 142 5.95 16.82 -7.18
N PHE A 143 6.20 17.01 -8.47
CA PHE A 143 7.31 17.80 -8.98
C PHE A 143 6.79 19.00 -9.77
N SER A 144 7.34 20.18 -9.52
CA SER A 144 7.05 21.38 -10.29
C SER A 144 8.30 22.23 -10.50
N ALA A 145 8.38 22.93 -11.63
CA ALA A 145 9.48 23.82 -11.96
C ALA A 145 8.95 25.05 -12.71
N ARG A 146 9.15 26.23 -12.11
CA ARG A 146 8.67 27.53 -12.59
C ARG A 146 9.83 28.44 -12.94
N GLY A 147 9.60 29.44 -13.80
CA GLY A 147 10.63 30.38 -14.23
C GLY A 147 11.69 29.74 -15.14
N LEU A 148 11.38 28.58 -15.72
CA LEU A 148 12.20 27.93 -16.74
C LEU A 148 12.11 28.68 -18.08
N GLN A 149 13.13 28.54 -18.92
CA GLN A 149 13.06 29.04 -20.30
C GLN A 149 12.07 28.18 -21.12
N PRO A 150 11.42 28.72 -22.16
CA PRO A 150 10.46 27.96 -22.97
C PRO A 150 11.06 26.70 -23.60
N GLY A 151 10.39 25.55 -23.52
CA GLY A 151 10.87 24.34 -24.18
C GLY A 151 10.55 23.06 -23.42
N ASN A 152 11.01 21.94 -23.97
CA ASN A 152 10.83 20.64 -23.33
C ASN A 152 12.00 20.34 -22.40
N TYR A 153 11.68 19.70 -21.28
CA TYR A 153 12.65 19.31 -20.27
C TYR A 153 12.53 17.84 -19.97
N GLU A 154 13.64 17.13 -20.04
CA GLU A 154 13.79 15.76 -19.58
C GLU A 154 14.15 15.76 -18.10
N LEU A 155 13.34 15.07 -17.28
CA LEU A 155 13.67 14.78 -15.90
C LEU A 155 14.36 13.42 -15.81
N LYS A 156 15.49 13.39 -15.12
CA LYS A 156 16.21 12.17 -14.75
C LYS A 156 16.30 12.06 -13.24
N ILE A 157 16.21 10.83 -12.74
CA ILE A 157 16.45 10.50 -11.34
C ILE A 157 17.46 9.37 -11.30
N ASP A 158 18.59 9.56 -10.62
CA ASP A 158 19.74 8.65 -10.60
C ASP A 158 20.21 8.26 -12.02
N GLY A 159 20.16 9.23 -12.95
CA GLY A 159 20.52 9.04 -14.36
C GLY A 159 19.45 8.37 -15.23
N GLN A 160 18.39 7.80 -14.64
CA GLN A 160 17.27 7.21 -15.37
C GLN A 160 16.30 8.29 -15.84
N SER A 161 15.99 8.31 -17.14
CA SER A 161 14.94 9.18 -17.70
C SER A 161 13.56 8.75 -17.18
N VAL A 162 12.86 9.66 -16.49
CA VAL A 162 11.54 9.41 -15.92
C VAL A 162 10.43 10.08 -16.72
N GLY A 163 10.75 11.07 -17.56
CA GLY A 163 9.79 11.67 -18.48
C GLY A 163 10.29 12.97 -19.07
N THR A 164 9.53 13.46 -20.06
CA THR A 164 9.80 14.73 -20.73
C THR A 164 8.51 15.55 -20.74
N TRP A 165 8.61 16.81 -20.34
CA TRP A 165 7.47 17.72 -20.27
C TRP A 165 7.87 19.11 -20.75
N SER A 166 6.92 19.85 -21.31
CA SER A 166 7.06 21.28 -21.56
C SER A 166 7.29 22.04 -20.25
N GLU A 167 7.93 23.21 -20.30
CA GLU A 167 8.03 24.14 -19.18
C GLU A 167 6.66 24.52 -18.61
N HIS A 168 5.63 24.66 -19.47
CA HIS A 168 4.27 24.98 -19.05
C HIS A 168 3.72 23.91 -18.10
N THR A 169 3.75 22.64 -18.52
CA THR A 169 3.33 21.49 -17.70
C THR A 169 4.08 21.42 -16.37
N LEU A 170 5.41 21.62 -16.40
CA LEU A 170 6.23 21.65 -15.18
C LEU A 170 5.89 22.83 -14.27
N GLY A 171 5.52 23.98 -14.84
CA GLY A 171 5.11 25.17 -14.09
C GLY A 171 3.87 24.96 -13.23
N PHE A 172 2.94 24.10 -13.68
CA PHE A 172 1.82 23.62 -12.88
C PHE A 172 2.29 22.55 -11.88
N LYS A 173 2.41 21.31 -12.36
CA LYS A 173 2.95 20.16 -11.64
C LYS A 173 2.92 18.91 -12.52
N VAL A 174 3.78 17.95 -12.19
CA VAL A 174 3.66 16.54 -12.60
C VAL A 174 3.63 15.65 -11.37
N GLU A 175 2.99 14.50 -11.49
CA GLU A 175 2.84 13.50 -10.42
C GLU A 175 3.71 12.29 -10.75
N LEU A 176 4.61 11.93 -9.84
CA LEU A 176 5.64 10.90 -10.05
C LEU A 176 5.33 9.57 -9.37
N GLN A 177 4.38 9.53 -8.45
CA GLN A 177 4.15 8.38 -7.57
C GLN A 177 3.75 7.09 -8.26
N ALA A 178 3.19 7.19 -9.47
CA ALA A 178 2.78 6.05 -10.30
C ALA A 178 3.75 5.80 -11.46
N ASN A 179 4.86 6.52 -11.51
CA ASN A 179 5.85 6.40 -12.57
C ASN A 179 6.86 5.31 -12.23
N ASP A 180 6.70 4.15 -12.88
CA ASP A 180 7.50 2.96 -12.67
C ASP A 180 8.98 3.13 -13.06
N LYS A 181 9.32 4.17 -13.83
CA LYS A 181 10.70 4.49 -14.16
C LYS A 181 11.47 5.14 -13.01
N THR A 182 10.77 5.63 -11.98
CA THR A 182 11.44 6.30 -10.87
C THR A 182 12.14 5.27 -9.94
N PRO A 183 13.38 5.52 -9.51
CA PRO A 183 14.07 4.62 -8.58
C PRO A 183 13.32 4.41 -7.25
N GLN A 184 12.63 5.43 -6.75
CA GLN A 184 11.82 5.32 -5.53
C GLN A 184 10.54 4.48 -5.71
N TYR A 185 9.91 4.48 -6.90
CA TYR A 185 8.83 3.54 -7.20
C TYR A 185 9.34 2.11 -7.18
N GLN A 186 10.49 1.84 -7.81
CA GLN A 186 11.08 0.50 -7.82
C GLN A 186 11.46 0.03 -6.42
N GLN A 187 11.96 0.95 -5.58
CA GLN A 187 12.21 0.68 -4.16
C GLN A 187 10.90 0.34 -3.41
N ALA A 188 9.84 1.11 -3.60
CA ALA A 188 8.54 0.85 -2.99
C ALA A 188 7.92 -0.47 -3.47
N LEU A 189 8.06 -0.81 -4.76
CA LEU A 189 7.61 -2.09 -5.30
C LEU A 189 8.36 -3.26 -4.65
N LYS A 190 9.67 -3.13 -4.43
CA LYS A 190 10.45 -4.15 -3.69
C LYS A 190 9.88 -4.37 -2.28
N VAL A 191 9.54 -3.30 -1.57
CA VAL A 191 8.88 -3.38 -0.25
C VAL A 191 7.54 -4.12 -0.36
N ALA A 192 6.71 -3.76 -1.34
CA ALA A 192 5.41 -4.39 -1.56
C ALA A 192 5.52 -5.90 -1.86
N LEU A 193 6.50 -6.30 -2.68
CA LEU A 193 6.75 -7.69 -3.02
C LEU A 193 7.29 -8.49 -1.83
N LEU A 194 8.18 -7.92 -1.01
CA LEU A 194 8.62 -8.54 0.24
C LEU A 194 7.44 -8.76 1.21
N ASN A 195 6.54 -7.78 1.33
CA ASN A 195 5.36 -7.92 2.17
C ASN A 195 4.37 -8.97 1.63
N LYS A 196 4.24 -9.10 0.31
CA LYS A 196 3.46 -10.19 -0.31
C LYS A 196 4.09 -11.55 -0.01
N GLU A 197 5.40 -11.69 -0.19
CA GLU A 197 6.14 -12.92 0.12
C GLU A 197 6.00 -13.31 1.60
N LYS A 198 6.14 -12.36 2.52
CA LYS A 198 5.89 -12.55 3.96
C LYS A 198 4.49 -13.10 4.22
N ASN A 199 3.48 -12.49 3.62
CA ASN A 199 2.10 -12.92 3.78
C ASN A 199 1.88 -14.35 3.28
N ASP A 200 2.42 -14.66 2.10
CA ASP A 200 2.20 -15.94 1.44
C ASP A 200 2.92 -17.10 2.13
N THR A 201 4.12 -16.85 2.65
CA THR A 201 5.05 -17.90 3.13
C THR A 201 5.19 -17.98 4.64
N ALA A 202 4.88 -16.92 5.37
CA ALA A 202 5.01 -16.87 6.84
C ALA A 202 3.66 -16.59 7.53
N THR A 203 3.02 -15.45 7.24
CA THR A 203 1.82 -15.00 7.96
C THR A 203 0.61 -15.91 7.72
N ARG A 204 0.29 -16.27 6.47
CA ARG A 204 -0.84 -17.15 6.16
C ARG A 204 -0.63 -18.56 6.74
N PRO A 205 0.54 -19.22 6.57
CA PRO A 205 0.82 -20.49 7.24
C PRO A 205 0.70 -20.41 8.77
N LEU A 206 1.21 -19.33 9.40
CA LEU A 206 1.10 -19.13 10.84
C LEU A 206 -0.36 -19.04 11.29
N ARG A 207 -1.15 -18.20 10.61
CA ARG A 207 -2.60 -18.09 10.86
C ARG A 207 -3.30 -19.44 10.71
N ASN A 208 -2.96 -20.20 9.66
CA ASN A 208 -3.55 -21.52 9.44
C ASN A 208 -3.19 -22.50 10.56
N LEU A 209 -1.97 -22.46 11.09
CA LEU A 209 -1.53 -23.30 12.20
C LEU A 209 -2.30 -22.99 13.50
N TRP A 210 -2.53 -21.71 13.79
CA TRP A 210 -3.43 -21.30 14.88
C TRP A 210 -4.89 -21.72 14.65
N GLY A 211 -5.35 -21.69 13.40
CA GLY A 211 -6.65 -22.24 13.01
C GLY A 211 -6.77 -23.73 13.29
N GLN A 212 -5.72 -24.50 13.00
CA GLN A 212 -5.67 -25.94 13.32
C GLN A 212 -5.72 -26.19 14.83
N LEU A 213 -5.04 -25.38 15.64
CA LEU A 213 -5.12 -25.49 17.10
C LEU A 213 -6.57 -25.32 17.59
N LYS A 214 -7.25 -24.28 17.10
CA LYS A 214 -8.67 -24.05 17.43
C LYS A 214 -9.53 -25.24 17.01
N GLY A 215 -9.34 -25.76 15.80
CA GLY A 215 -10.07 -26.91 15.28
C GLY A 215 -9.87 -28.17 16.11
N LYS A 216 -8.62 -28.54 16.39
CA LYS A 216 -8.28 -29.72 17.19
C LYS A 216 -8.82 -29.62 18.63
N ARG A 217 -8.73 -28.44 19.27
CA ARG A 217 -9.34 -28.21 20.59
C ARG A 217 -10.85 -28.40 20.56
N SER A 218 -11.52 -27.89 19.52
CA SER A 218 -12.96 -28.09 19.35
C SER A 218 -13.33 -29.56 19.17
N GLN A 219 -12.55 -30.32 18.39
CA GLN A 219 -12.74 -31.76 18.19
C GLN A 219 -12.58 -32.54 19.50
N LEU A 220 -11.58 -32.22 20.31
CA LEU A 220 -11.40 -32.82 21.64
C LEU A 220 -12.58 -32.51 22.57
N ALA A 221 -13.05 -31.26 22.59
CA ALA A 221 -14.21 -30.87 23.39
C ALA A 221 -15.48 -31.64 22.96
N GLN A 222 -15.69 -31.83 21.66
CA GLN A 222 -16.80 -32.62 21.13
C GLN A 222 -16.66 -34.11 21.48
N ALA A 223 -15.47 -34.69 21.36
CA ALA A 223 -15.22 -36.08 21.74
C ALA A 223 -15.48 -36.32 23.22
N ALA A 224 -15.05 -35.39 24.09
CA ALA A 224 -15.35 -35.43 25.51
C ALA A 224 -16.85 -35.35 25.80
N SER A 225 -17.57 -34.42 25.16
CA SER A 225 -19.02 -34.29 25.30
C SER A 225 -19.80 -35.54 24.86
N LYS A 226 -19.26 -36.31 23.92
CA LYS A 226 -19.87 -37.54 23.41
C LYS A 226 -19.40 -38.80 24.13
N GLN A 227 -18.57 -38.67 25.17
CA GLN A 227 -17.97 -39.81 25.89
C GLN A 227 -17.28 -40.80 24.94
N ASP A 228 -16.53 -40.25 23.96
CA ASP A 228 -15.84 -41.05 22.96
C ASP A 228 -14.83 -42.00 23.61
N PRO A 229 -14.92 -43.34 23.39
CA PRO A 229 -14.01 -44.30 24.00
C PRO A 229 -12.55 -44.14 23.55
N GLY A 230 -12.30 -43.46 22.42
CA GLY A 230 -10.97 -43.12 21.92
C GLY A 230 -10.43 -41.77 22.40
N LEU A 231 -11.06 -41.11 23.37
CA LEU A 231 -10.69 -39.76 23.81
C LEU A 231 -9.23 -39.66 24.28
N ASP A 232 -8.72 -40.62 25.04
CA ASP A 232 -7.37 -40.54 25.60
C ASP A 232 -6.29 -40.71 24.53
N ALA A 233 -6.52 -41.55 23.52
CA ALA A 233 -5.66 -41.64 22.34
C ALA A 233 -5.64 -40.30 21.57
N LYS A 234 -6.82 -39.68 21.37
CA LYS A 234 -6.92 -38.37 20.70
C LYS A 234 -6.21 -37.26 21.47
N LYS A 235 -6.26 -37.29 22.81
CA LYS A 235 -5.50 -36.35 23.66
C LYS A 235 -3.99 -36.57 23.51
N ALA A 236 -3.52 -37.81 23.54
CA ALA A 236 -2.11 -38.13 23.36
C ALA A 236 -1.60 -37.67 21.97
N ASP A 237 -2.37 -37.92 20.90
CA ASP A 237 -2.06 -37.43 19.55
C ASP A 237 -2.02 -35.91 19.48
N PHE A 238 -2.97 -35.24 20.15
CA PHE A 238 -3.00 -33.79 20.25
C PHE A 238 -1.76 -33.26 20.98
N ASP A 239 -1.38 -33.85 22.11
CA ASP A 239 -0.22 -33.41 22.90
C ASP A 239 1.07 -33.62 22.13
N LYS A 240 1.21 -34.74 21.40
CA LYS A 240 2.34 -34.99 20.50
C LYS A 240 2.43 -33.96 19.37
N TRP A 241 1.31 -33.70 18.68
CA TRP A 241 1.23 -32.65 17.66
C TRP A 241 1.50 -31.25 18.23
N PHE A 242 0.97 -30.95 19.42
CA PHE A 242 1.09 -29.63 20.04
C PHE A 242 2.53 -29.35 20.46
N THR A 243 3.20 -30.33 21.07
CA THR A 243 4.58 -30.19 21.55
C THR A 243 5.61 -30.25 20.43
N GLY A 244 5.39 -31.07 19.41
CA GLY A 244 6.24 -31.15 18.22
C GLY A 244 5.85 -30.10 17.18
N ASP A 245 4.95 -30.48 16.28
CA ASP A 245 4.65 -29.73 15.05
C ASP A 245 4.15 -28.31 15.30
N PHE A 246 3.24 -28.11 16.26
CA PHE A 246 2.62 -26.81 16.51
C PHE A 246 3.63 -25.82 17.10
N LYS A 247 4.27 -26.15 18.23
CA LYS A 247 5.22 -25.23 18.88
C LYS A 247 6.41 -24.91 17.99
N THR A 248 7.02 -25.93 17.36
CA THR A 248 8.15 -25.72 16.45
C THR A 248 7.73 -24.97 15.19
N GLY A 249 6.56 -25.27 14.62
CA GLY A 249 6.01 -24.56 13.47
C GLY A 249 5.73 -23.09 13.76
N VAL A 250 5.11 -22.78 14.90
CA VAL A 250 4.86 -21.39 15.35
C VAL A 250 6.17 -20.64 15.55
N ALA A 251 7.15 -21.24 16.24
CA ALA A 251 8.44 -20.61 16.47
C ALA A 251 9.17 -20.30 15.16
N LYS A 252 9.21 -21.27 14.23
CA LYS A 252 9.82 -21.10 12.91
C LYS A 252 9.14 -19.99 12.10
N LEU A 253 7.80 -19.97 12.07
CA LEU A 253 7.04 -19.01 11.28
C LEU A 253 7.10 -17.60 11.88
N ASN A 254 7.13 -17.46 13.20
CA ASN A 254 7.38 -16.17 13.86
C ASN A 254 8.76 -15.64 13.51
N ALA A 255 9.81 -16.46 13.61
CA ALA A 255 11.17 -16.05 13.23
C ALA A 255 11.24 -15.60 11.76
N ALA A 256 10.52 -16.29 10.86
CA ALA A 256 10.43 -15.89 9.46
C ALA A 256 9.70 -14.54 9.29
N VAL A 257 8.60 -14.30 10.04
CA VAL A 257 7.93 -12.99 10.04
C VAL A 257 8.88 -11.88 10.48
N ASP A 258 9.63 -12.11 11.56
CA ASP A 258 10.59 -11.13 12.09
C ASP A 258 11.71 -10.82 11.08
N GLU A 259 12.23 -11.84 10.40
CA GLU A 259 13.24 -11.67 9.33
C GLU A 259 12.68 -10.85 8.16
N PHE A 260 11.46 -11.16 7.70
CA PHE A 260 10.81 -10.40 6.65
C PHE A 260 10.56 -8.95 7.06
N ASP A 261 10.11 -8.72 8.29
CA ASP A 261 9.89 -7.37 8.81
C ASP A 261 11.20 -6.59 8.81
N ALA A 262 12.31 -7.18 9.28
CA ALA A 262 13.63 -6.53 9.23
C ALA A 262 14.02 -6.14 7.79
N ARG A 263 13.85 -7.04 6.83
CA ARG A 263 14.13 -6.78 5.39
C ARG A 263 13.22 -5.69 4.81
N ILE A 264 11.94 -5.68 5.19
CA ILE A 264 10.96 -4.68 4.77
C ILE A 264 11.34 -3.30 5.32
N TYR A 265 11.61 -3.20 6.62
CA TYR A 265 11.98 -1.94 7.27
C TYR A 265 13.31 -1.39 6.74
N ASP A 266 14.26 -2.25 6.41
CA ASP A 266 15.50 -1.81 5.77
C ASP A 266 15.26 -1.28 4.36
N ALA A 267 14.52 -2.01 3.54
CA ALA A 267 14.19 -1.61 2.17
C ALA A 267 13.29 -0.37 2.08
N ALA A 268 12.50 -0.08 3.12
CA ALA A 268 11.56 1.05 3.16
C ALA A 268 12.20 2.40 3.47
N LYS A 269 13.49 2.45 3.84
CA LYS A 269 14.20 3.70 4.14
C LYS A 269 14.44 4.51 2.85
N PRO A 270 13.84 5.71 2.68
CA PRO A 270 14.09 6.51 1.49
C PRO A 270 15.56 6.85 1.34
N LEU A 271 16.10 6.64 0.14
CA LEU A 271 17.49 6.98 -0.18
C LEU A 271 17.56 8.39 -0.78
N PRO A 272 18.68 9.12 -0.60
CA PRO A 272 18.95 10.32 -1.37
C PRO A 272 18.96 10.00 -2.87
N ARG A 273 18.19 10.75 -3.66
CA ARG A 273 18.08 10.59 -5.12
C ARG A 273 18.63 11.81 -5.81
N LYS A 274 19.43 11.61 -6.86
CA LYS A 274 19.98 12.69 -7.68
C LYS A 274 19.01 13.02 -8.81
N TYR A 275 18.47 14.23 -8.79
CA TYR A 275 17.59 14.73 -9.83
C TYR A 275 18.38 15.58 -10.83
N GLU A 276 18.06 15.42 -12.11
CA GLU A 276 18.59 16.25 -13.19
C GLU A 276 17.44 16.67 -14.10
N LEU A 277 17.22 17.97 -14.29
CA LEU A 277 16.28 18.52 -15.24
C LEU A 277 17.07 19.15 -16.38
N VAL A 278 16.91 18.62 -17.60
CA VAL A 278 17.71 19.02 -18.77
C VAL A 278 16.78 19.51 -19.87
N ARG A 279 16.97 20.74 -20.34
CA ARG A 279 16.23 21.26 -21.49
C ARG A 279 16.68 20.56 -22.77
N SER A 280 15.72 20.02 -23.51
CA SER A 280 15.93 19.57 -24.88
C SER A 280 15.89 20.80 -25.79
N LYS A 281 16.99 21.02 -26.53
CA LYS A 281 17.07 22.08 -27.55
C LYS A 281 16.23 21.74 -28.77
#